data_AF-A0A533SEX0-F1
#
_entry.id   AF-A0A533SEX0-F1
#
_cell.length_a   1.000
_cell.length_b   1.000
_cell.length_c   1.000
_cell.angle_alpha   90.00
_cell.angle_beta   90.00
_cell.angle_gamma   90.00
#
_symmetry.space_group_name_H-M   'P 1'
#
loop_
_entity.id
_entity.type
_entity.pdbx_description
1 polymer ?
#
loop_
_entity_poly.entity_id
_entity_poly.type
_entity_poly.pdbx_seq_one_letter_code
_entity_poly.pdbx_strand_id
1 'polypeptide(L)'
;MIELHNSTLNFIGDPDKGSFALQPADEALPALWGARMRVLYRVKGRPVDLLADGWPVTNATSLPRSPSLLGLLNQVELQLAPDDNGLTGHITFALSDLLPMLLWKVSLENRGTEPLTLDRIEMLR
;
A
#
# COMPACT_ATOMS: atom_id res chain seq x y z
N MET A 1 6.00 -2.35 -11.79
CA MET A 1 6.88 -2.64 -10.64
C MET A 1 7.25 -1.33 -9.97
N ILE A 2 7.24 -1.29 -8.63
CA ILE A 2 7.48 -0.10 -7.81
C ILE A 2 8.64 -0.41 -6.87
N GLU A 3 9.57 0.51 -6.71
CA GLU A 3 10.75 0.31 -5.88
C GLU A 3 11.01 1.51 -4.98
N LEU A 4 11.35 1.23 -3.72
CA LEU A 4 11.94 2.19 -2.80
C LEU A 4 13.18 1.56 -2.17
N HIS A 5 14.23 2.36 -2.00
CA HIS A 5 15.46 1.89 -1.35
C HIS A 5 15.98 2.97 -0.41
N ASN A 6 16.64 2.53 0.65
CA ASN A 6 17.54 3.34 1.46
C ASN A 6 18.72 2.50 1.98
N SER A 7 19.48 3.03 2.94
CA SER A 7 20.66 2.36 3.48
C SER A 7 20.36 1.08 4.27
N THR A 8 19.10 0.83 4.64
CA THR A 8 18.71 -0.28 5.53
C THR A 8 17.72 -1.25 4.91
N LEU A 9 16.87 -0.80 3.98
CA LEU A 9 15.76 -1.56 3.42
C LEU A 9 15.61 -1.32 1.91
N ASN A 10 15.21 -2.37 1.21
CA ASN A 10 14.74 -2.36 -0.16
C ASN A 10 13.29 -2.86 -0.20
N PHE A 11 12.38 -2.04 -0.70
CA PHE A 11 10.98 -2.36 -0.91
C PHE A 11 10.73 -2.56 -2.41
N ILE A 12 10.02 -3.64 -2.74
CA ILE A 12 9.60 -3.95 -4.12
C ILE A 12 8.10 -4.25 -4.10
N GLY A 13 7.31 -3.42 -4.78
CA GLY A 13 5.88 -3.61 -4.98
C GLY A 13 5.54 -4.10 -6.39
N ASP A 14 4.66 -5.09 -6.49
CA ASP A 14 4.10 -5.63 -7.73
C ASP A 14 2.57 -5.43 -7.69
N PRO A 15 2.06 -4.32 -8.27
CA PRO A 15 0.62 -4.05 -8.34
C PRO A 15 -0.17 -5.14 -9.04
N ASP A 16 0.37 -5.70 -10.12
CA ASP A 16 -0.32 -6.71 -10.92
C ASP A 16 -0.54 -8.00 -10.11
N LYS A 17 0.40 -8.34 -9.22
CA LYS A 17 0.26 -9.47 -8.28
C LYS A 17 -0.36 -9.09 -6.93
N GLY A 18 -0.61 -7.81 -6.68
CA GLY A 18 -1.11 -7.28 -5.40
C GLY A 18 -0.20 -7.59 -4.21
N SER A 19 1.11 -7.68 -4.45
CA SER A 19 2.07 -8.15 -3.46
C SER A 19 3.30 -7.27 -3.36
N PHE A 20 4.02 -7.35 -2.25
CA PHE A 20 5.30 -6.68 -2.08
C PHE A 20 6.30 -7.55 -1.33
N ALA A 21 7.57 -7.15 -1.44
CA ALA A 21 8.68 -7.66 -0.67
C ALA A 21 9.37 -6.52 0.07
N LEU A 22 9.95 -6.83 1.22
CA LEU A 22 10.79 -5.94 2.00
C LEU A 22 12.06 -6.68 2.41
N GLN A 23 13.19 -6.26 1.88
CA GLN A 23 14.48 -6.90 2.09
C GLN A 23 15.37 -5.95 2.91
N PRO A 24 15.97 -6.43 4.01
CA PRO A 24 17.05 -5.70 4.66
C PRO A 24 18.29 -5.63 3.76
N ALA A 25 19.06 -4.56 3.91
CA ALA A 25 20.36 -4.42 3.26
C ALA A 25 21.39 -5.44 3.81
N ASP A 26 21.23 -5.84 5.06
CA ASP A 26 21.94 -6.97 5.67
C ASP A 26 21.17 -8.27 5.41
N GLU A 27 21.70 -9.12 4.54
CA GLU A 27 21.09 -10.40 4.16
C GLU A 27 20.96 -11.40 5.31
N ALA A 28 21.63 -11.19 6.45
CA ALA A 28 21.47 -12.02 7.64
C ALA A 28 20.14 -11.76 8.38
N LEU A 29 19.47 -10.63 8.10
CA LEU A 29 18.21 -10.26 8.71
C LEU A 29 17.02 -10.83 7.92
N PRO A 30 15.88 -11.10 8.60
CA PRO A 30 14.71 -11.67 7.94
C PRO A 30 14.12 -10.70 6.90
N ALA A 31 13.85 -11.23 5.71
CA ALA A 31 13.14 -10.55 4.65
C ALA A 31 11.66 -10.97 4.60
N LEU A 32 10.81 -10.06 4.16
CA LEU A 32 9.40 -10.32 3.88
C LEU A 32 9.22 -10.53 2.38
N TRP A 33 8.54 -11.60 2.00
CA TRP A 33 8.32 -11.97 0.61
C TRP A 33 6.85 -12.25 0.33
N GLY A 34 6.37 -11.76 -0.81
CA GLY A 34 5.02 -12.06 -1.30
C GLY A 34 3.91 -11.58 -0.37
N ALA A 35 4.19 -10.61 0.50
CA ALA A 35 3.21 -10.08 1.44
C ALA A 35 2.12 -9.32 0.69
N ARG A 36 0.89 -9.45 1.17
CA ARG A 36 -0.27 -8.82 0.52
C ARG A 36 -1.02 -7.88 1.45
N MET A 37 -1.80 -7.01 0.83
CA MET A 37 -2.77 -6.14 1.48
C MET A 37 -4.18 -6.61 1.16
N ARG A 38 -5.14 -6.29 2.03
CA ARG A 38 -6.57 -6.39 1.69
C ARG A 38 -7.32 -5.18 2.19
N VAL A 39 -8.38 -4.82 1.47
CA VAL A 39 -9.37 -3.85 1.90
C VAL A 39 -10.74 -4.49 1.69
N LEU A 40 -11.35 -4.92 2.80
CA LEU A 40 -12.66 -5.57 2.82
C LEU A 40 -13.72 -4.57 3.26
N TYR A 41 -14.77 -4.45 2.46
CA TYR A 41 -15.91 -3.60 2.77
C TYR A 41 -17.21 -4.27 2.35
N ARG A 42 -18.33 -3.71 2.81
CA ARG A 42 -19.68 -4.14 2.42
C ARG A 42 -20.47 -3.00 1.80
N VAL A 43 -21.17 -3.33 0.71
CA VAL A 43 -22.18 -2.48 0.06
C VAL A 43 -23.48 -3.26 -0.04
N LYS A 44 -24.58 -2.69 0.47
CA LYS A 44 -25.89 -3.38 0.54
C LYS A 44 -25.78 -4.79 1.18
N GLY A 45 -24.92 -4.93 2.19
CA GLY A 45 -24.66 -6.18 2.90
C GLY A 45 -23.79 -7.21 2.17
N ARG A 46 -23.36 -6.95 0.93
CA ARG A 46 -22.50 -7.86 0.15
C ARG A 46 -21.02 -7.52 0.39
N PRO A 47 -20.17 -8.51 0.73
CA PRO A 47 -18.74 -8.28 0.92
C PRO A 47 -18.05 -8.08 -0.43
N VAL A 48 -17.10 -7.14 -0.46
CA VAL A 48 -16.24 -6.84 -1.60
C VAL A 48 -14.80 -6.72 -1.08
N ASP A 49 -13.86 -7.22 -1.86
CA ASP A 49 -12.42 -7.09 -1.61
C ASP A 49 -11.80 -6.25 -2.73
N LEU A 50 -11.43 -5.01 -2.39
CA LEU A 50 -10.90 -4.05 -3.36
C LEU A 50 -9.56 -4.50 -3.95
N LEU A 51 -8.80 -5.33 -3.25
CA LEU A 51 -7.42 -5.69 -3.60
C LEU A 51 -7.23 -7.20 -3.87
N ALA A 52 -8.31 -7.92 -4.20
CA ALA A 52 -8.29 -9.38 -4.33
C ALA A 52 -7.37 -9.90 -5.44
N ASP A 53 -7.46 -9.29 -6.62
CA ASP A 53 -6.80 -9.75 -7.86
C ASP A 53 -5.54 -8.95 -8.20
N GLY A 54 -5.09 -8.09 -7.29
CA GLY A 54 -4.04 -7.11 -7.53
C GLY A 54 -4.36 -5.78 -6.88
N TRP A 55 -3.48 -4.80 -7.08
CA TRP A 55 -3.77 -3.41 -6.77
C TRP A 55 -4.22 -2.73 -8.07
N PRO A 56 -5.46 -2.23 -8.17
CA PRO A 56 -5.96 -1.61 -9.39
C PRO A 56 -5.34 -0.21 -9.56
N VAL A 57 -4.04 -0.11 -9.80
CA VAL A 57 -3.30 1.16 -9.81
C VAL A 57 -3.51 1.88 -11.15
N THR A 58 -4.01 3.11 -11.09
CA THR A 58 -4.12 4.00 -12.27
C THR A 58 -2.90 4.90 -12.43
N ASN A 59 -2.25 5.25 -11.33
CA ASN A 59 -1.05 6.08 -11.33
C ASN A 59 -0.14 5.72 -10.14
N ALA A 60 1.17 5.79 -10.34
CA ALA A 60 2.18 5.60 -9.31
C ALA A 60 3.12 6.81 -9.32
N THR A 61 3.16 7.55 -8.22
CA THR A 61 3.90 8.81 -8.11
C THR A 61 4.93 8.73 -7.00
N SER A 62 6.21 8.93 -7.31
CA SER A 62 7.23 9.17 -6.29
C SER A 62 6.97 10.54 -5.65
N LEU A 63 6.84 10.56 -4.33
CA LEU A 63 6.65 11.81 -3.60
C LEU A 63 8.00 12.41 -3.21
N PRO A 64 8.11 13.76 -3.09
CA PRO A 64 9.28 14.38 -2.53
C PRO A 64 9.59 13.81 -1.14
N ARG A 65 10.89 13.68 -0.81
CA ARG A 65 11.27 13.27 0.54
C ARG A 65 10.80 14.32 1.53
N SER A 66 9.96 13.91 2.48
CA SER A 66 9.36 14.82 3.46
C SER A 66 9.91 14.56 4.86
N PRO A 67 10.25 15.61 5.63
CA PRO A 67 10.58 15.47 7.04
C PRO A 67 9.40 14.91 7.85
N SER A 68 9.72 14.07 8.82
CA SER A 68 8.76 13.54 9.80
C SER A 68 9.46 13.29 11.13
N LEU A 69 8.70 12.93 12.18
CA LEU A 69 9.26 12.45 13.44
C LEU A 69 10.04 11.14 13.29
N LEU A 70 9.88 10.46 12.15
CA LEU A 70 10.57 9.23 11.79
C LEU A 70 11.69 9.49 10.78
N GLY A 71 12.22 10.72 10.71
CA GLY A 71 13.24 11.11 9.74
C GLY A 71 12.67 11.48 8.38
N LEU A 72 13.56 11.58 7.38
CA LEU A 72 13.18 11.79 5.99
C LEU A 72 12.56 10.51 5.43
N LEU A 73 11.43 10.66 4.77
CA LEU A 73 10.70 9.53 4.20
C LEU A 73 10.92 9.47 2.68
N ASN A 74 11.40 8.35 2.17
CA ASN A 74 11.39 8.03 0.74
C ASN A 74 10.09 7.32 0.39
N GLN A 75 9.25 7.89 -0.48
CA GLN A 75 7.85 7.49 -0.58
C GLN A 75 7.36 7.34 -2.01
N VAL A 76 6.39 6.45 -2.18
CA VAL A 76 5.61 6.29 -3.41
C VAL A 76 4.14 6.22 -3.04
N GLU A 77 3.33 6.94 -3.81
CA GLU A 77 1.88 6.92 -3.70
C GLU A 77 1.26 6.27 -4.93
N LEU A 78 0.37 5.32 -4.69
CA LEU A 78 -0.36 4.56 -5.69
C LEU A 78 -1.82 5.01 -5.66
N GLN A 79 -2.30 5.57 -6.76
CA GLN A 79 -3.69 5.91 -6.93
C GLN A 79 -4.45 4.69 -7.43
N LEU A 80 -5.51 4.31 -6.72
CA LEU A 80 -6.37 3.18 -7.08
C LEU A 80 -7.48 3.63 -8.04
N ALA A 81 -7.78 2.82 -9.05
CA ALA A 81 -9.00 2.93 -9.83
C ALA A 81 -10.21 2.81 -8.90
N PRO A 82 -11.30 3.56 -9.14
CA PRO A 82 -12.58 3.24 -8.55
C PRO A 82 -13.02 1.83 -8.95
N ASP A 83 -13.54 1.07 -8.00
CA ASP A 83 -14.23 -0.19 -8.30
C ASP A 83 -15.67 0.05 -8.78
N ASP A 84 -16.39 -1.05 -9.07
CA ASP A 84 -17.78 -1.01 -9.56
C ASP A 84 -18.76 -0.33 -8.58
N ASN A 85 -18.39 -0.18 -7.31
CA ASN A 85 -19.21 0.50 -6.30
C ASN A 85 -18.74 1.93 -6.04
N GLY A 86 -17.75 2.42 -6.77
CA GLY A 86 -17.20 3.76 -6.65
C GLY A 86 -16.25 3.96 -5.47
N LEU A 87 -15.78 2.88 -4.82
CA LEU A 87 -14.73 2.99 -3.81
C LEU A 87 -13.38 3.14 -4.52
N THR A 88 -12.65 4.19 -4.18
CA THR A 88 -11.30 4.47 -4.67
C THR A 88 -10.40 4.85 -3.51
N GLY A 89 -9.12 5.13 -3.77
CA GLY A 89 -8.20 5.51 -2.72
C GLY A 89 -6.76 5.66 -3.17
N HIS A 90 -5.90 5.83 -2.17
CA HIS A 90 -4.47 5.91 -2.32
C HIS A 90 -3.79 4.94 -1.35
N ILE A 91 -2.76 4.25 -1.83
CA ILE A 91 -1.84 3.46 -1.01
C ILE A 91 -0.49 4.15 -1.05
N THR A 92 0.02 4.59 0.10
CA THR A 92 1.36 5.16 0.20
C THR A 92 2.28 4.17 0.91
N PHE A 93 3.42 3.88 0.32
CA PHE A 93 4.54 3.20 0.98
C PHE A 93 5.66 4.19 1.22
N ALA A 94 6.34 4.07 2.36
CA ALA A 94 7.42 4.96 2.72
C ALA A 94 8.52 4.22 3.51
N LEU A 95 9.78 4.44 3.16
CA LEU A 95 10.93 4.00 3.94
C LEU A 95 11.47 5.19 4.76
N SER A 96 11.72 4.95 6.04
CA SER A 96 12.37 5.91 6.93
C SER A 96 13.89 5.82 6.79
N ASP A 97 14.55 6.97 6.58
CA ASP A 97 16.02 7.04 6.61
C ASP A 97 16.60 7.05 8.04
N LEU A 98 15.74 7.14 9.07
CA LEU A 98 16.15 7.17 10.48
C LEU A 98 16.07 5.81 11.15
N LEU A 99 15.05 5.01 10.81
CA LEU A 99 14.78 3.70 11.41
C LEU A 99 14.55 2.66 10.31
N PRO A 100 14.98 1.39 10.50
CA PRO A 100 14.78 0.33 9.51
C PRO A 100 13.32 -0.15 9.52
N MET A 101 12.40 0.68 9.01
CA MET A 101 10.98 0.40 8.96
C MET A 101 10.34 0.81 7.63
N LEU A 102 9.36 0.01 7.22
CA LEU A 102 8.39 0.35 6.20
C LEU A 102 7.16 0.96 6.86
N LEU A 103 6.76 2.14 6.38
CA LEU A 103 5.49 2.77 6.66
C LEU A 103 4.53 2.51 5.51
N TRP A 104 3.26 2.35 5.86
CA TRP A 104 2.17 2.24 4.90
C TRP A 104 0.99 3.09 5.34
N LYS A 105 0.27 3.64 4.38
CA LYS A 105 -0.95 4.42 4.61
C LYS A 105 -1.95 4.06 3.53
N VAL A 106 -3.20 3.83 3.93
CA VAL A 106 -4.33 3.69 3.01
C VAL A 106 -5.30 4.82 3.27
N SER A 107 -5.65 5.57 2.22
CA SER A 107 -6.72 6.57 2.24
C SER A 107 -7.81 6.09 1.30
N LEU A 108 -9.03 5.99 1.78
CA LEU A 108 -10.18 5.52 1.02
C LEU A 108 -11.19 6.65 0.85
N GLU A 109 -11.81 6.71 -0.33
CA GLU A 109 -12.84 7.68 -0.67
C GLU A 109 -14.01 6.96 -1.33
N ASN A 110 -15.20 7.11 -0.74
CA ASN A 110 -16.43 6.61 -1.35
C ASN A 110 -16.96 7.66 -2.34
N ARG A 111 -16.81 7.41 -3.65
CA ARG A 111 -17.39 8.23 -4.72
C ARG A 111 -18.67 7.60 -5.30
N GLY A 112 -19.10 6.46 -4.76
CA GLY A 112 -20.34 5.82 -5.13
C GLY A 112 -21.57 6.56 -4.60
N THR A 113 -22.74 6.16 -5.08
CA THR A 113 -24.04 6.70 -4.63
C THR A 113 -24.57 6.00 -3.38
N GLU A 114 -23.91 4.93 -2.94
CA GLU A 114 -24.38 4.08 -1.86
C GLU A 114 -23.43 4.18 -0.65
N PRO A 115 -23.97 4.18 0.58
CA PRO A 115 -23.12 4.05 1.76
C PRO A 115 -22.45 2.67 1.80
N LEU A 116 -21.22 2.66 2.27
CA LEU A 116 -20.44 1.44 2.48
C LEU A 116 -20.00 1.31 3.92
N THR A 117 -19.79 0.07 4.37
CA THR A 117 -19.19 -0.25 5.67
C THR A 117 -17.82 -0.82 5.44
N LEU A 118 -16.77 -0.13 5.90
CA LEU A 118 -15.43 -0.70 5.90
C LEU A 118 -15.32 -1.74 7.01
N ASP A 119 -15.04 -2.98 6.64
CA ASP A 119 -14.94 -4.07 7.61
C ASP A 119 -13.52 -4.22 8.11
N ARG A 120 -12.54 -4.29 7.19
CA ARG A 120 -11.13 -4.53 7.53
C ARG A 120 -10.18 -3.90 6.51
N ILE A 121 -9.04 -3.45 7.02
CA ILE A 121 -7.83 -3.21 6.24
C ILE A 121 -6.76 -4.12 6.83
N GLU A 122 -6.18 -4.98 6.00
CA GLU A 122 -5.19 -5.97 6.41
C GLU A 122 -3.87 -5.71 5.68
N MET A 123 -2.77 -5.93 6.40
CA MET A 123 -1.39 -5.85 5.93
C MET A 123 -0.67 -7.11 6.37
N LEU A 124 0.23 -7.65 5.53
CA LEU A 124 0.94 -8.92 5.76
C LEU A 124 0.03 -10.16 5.73
N ARG A 125 -0.89 -10.21 4.77
CA ARG A 125 -1.67 -11.42 4.45
C ARG A 125 -0.87 -12.38 3.57
#